data_AF-A0A7X8WSX2-F1
#
_entry.id   AF-A0A7X8WSX2-F1
#
_cell.length_a   1.000
_cell.length_b   1.000
_cell.length_c   1.000
_cell.angle_alpha   90.00
_cell.angle_beta   90.00
_cell.angle_gamma   90.00
#
_symmetry.space_group_name_H-M   'P 1'
#
loop_
_entity.id
_entity.type
_entity.pdbx_description
1 polymer ?
#
loop_
_entity_poly.entity_id
_entity_poly.type
_entity_poly.pdbx_seq_one_letter_code
_entity_poly.pdbx_strand_id
1 'polypeptide(L)' 'MDDRQGNRIGILTSGGDAPGMNGVIRAVTRSGINSGVQVMGI' A
#
# COMPACT_ATOMS: atom_id res chain seq x y z
N MET A 1 12.43 -6.94 -13.51
CA MET A 1 11.72 -6.47 -12.30
C MET A 1 12.79 -5.84 -11.43
N ASP A 2 12.63 -4.58 -11.05
CA ASP A 2 13.72 -3.78 -10.47
C ASP A 2 13.79 -4.02 -8.94
N ASP A 3 14.79 -4.76 -8.47
CA ASP A 3 14.98 -5.19 -7.08
C ASP A 3 15.66 -4.13 -6.19
N ARG A 4 15.43 -2.84 -6.46
CA ARG A 4 15.97 -1.75 -5.65
C ARG A 4 15.31 -1.76 -4.26
N GLN A 5 16.10 -2.12 -3.24
CA GLN A 5 15.69 -2.31 -1.84
C GLN A 5 15.19 -1.04 -1.10
N GLY A 6 14.85 0.05 -1.78
CA GLY A 6 14.59 1.36 -1.14
C GLY A 6 13.18 1.93 -1.24
N ASN A 7 12.36 1.53 -2.21
CA ASN A 7 11.08 2.21 -2.50
C ASN A 7 9.88 1.24 -2.50
N ARG A 8 9.69 0.47 -1.42
CA ARG A 8 8.58 -0.50 -1.30
C ARG A 8 7.80 -0.31 0.00
N ILE A 9 6.46 -0.32 -0.09
CA ILE A 9 5.53 -0.31 1.05
C ILE A 9 4.62 -1.54 0.96
N GLY A 10 4.53 -2.30 2.06
CA GLY A 10 3.54 -3.36 2.24
C GLY A 10 2.33 -2.86 3.05
N ILE A 11 1.12 -3.17 2.60
CA ILE A 11 -0.13 -2.90 3.30
C ILE A 11 -0.73 -4.23 3.74
N LEU A 12 -0.73 -4.49 5.05
CA LEU A 12 -1.39 -5.64 5.66
C LEU A 12 -2.65 -5.16 6.38
N THR A 13 -3.78 -5.79 6.09
CA THR A 13 -5.00 -5.62 6.90
C THR A 13 -5.14 -6.81 7.84
N SER A 14 -4.91 -6.58 9.12
CA SER A 14 -5.16 -7.57 10.18
C SER A 14 -6.49 -7.30 10.88
N GLY A 15 -7.22 -8.34 11.27
CA GLY A 15 -8.50 -8.23 11.99
C GLY A 15 -9.73 -8.41 11.09
N GLY A 16 -10.91 -8.08 11.62
CA GLY A 16 -12.17 -8.16 10.87
C GLY A 16 -12.44 -6.91 10.02
N ASP A 17 -13.42 -7.01 9.13
CA ASP A 17 -13.78 -5.89 8.24
C ASP A 17 -14.34 -4.69 9.01
N ALA A 18 -13.71 -3.53 8.83
CA ALA A 18 -14.17 -2.25 9.34
C ALA A 18 -14.50 -1.27 8.20
N PRO A 19 -15.55 -0.44 8.35
CA PRO A 19 -15.85 0.61 7.38
C PRO A 19 -14.66 1.57 7.24
N GLY A 20 -14.33 1.92 6.01
CA GLY A 20 -13.25 2.86 5.69
C GLY A 20 -11.89 2.24 5.38
N MET A 21 -11.67 0.95 5.64
CA MET A 21 -10.39 0.28 5.33
C MET A 21 -10.04 0.37 3.84
N ASN A 22 -11.01 0.12 2.95
CA ASN A 22 -10.83 0.28 1.51
C ASN A 22 -10.43 1.71 1.12
N GLY A 23 -10.94 2.72 1.84
CA GLY A 23 -10.57 4.12 1.64
C GLY A 23 -9.11 4.39 2.00
N VAL A 24 -8.64 3.84 3.13
CA VAL A 24 -7.25 3.94 3.57
C VAL A 24 -6.31 3.24 2.60
N ILE A 25 -6.60 1.99 2.24
CA ILE A 25 -5.81 1.21 1.27
C ILE A 25 -5.68 2.00 -0.02
N ARG A 26 -6.79 2.55 -0.52
CA ARG A 26 -6.80 3.35 -1.75
C ARG A 26 -5.97 4.63 -1.62
N ALA A 27 -6.11 5.38 -0.53
CA ALA A 27 -5.37 6.62 -0.30
C ALA A 27 -3.85 6.37 -0.24
N VAL A 28 -3.41 5.36 0.51
CA VAL A 28 -2.00 4.98 0.65
C VAL A 28 -1.45 4.47 -0.68
N THR A 29 -2.18 3.60 -1.37
CA THR A 29 -1.75 3.05 -2.67
C THR A 29 -1.56 4.16 -3.71
N ARG A 30 -2.53 5.06 -3.84
CA ARG A 30 -2.48 6.16 -4.81
C ARG A 30 -1.35 7.15 -4.48
N SER A 31 -1.16 7.46 -3.21
CA SER A 31 -0.08 8.35 -2.77
C SER A 31 1.29 7.73 -3.01
N GLY A 32 1.47 6.45 -2.67
CA GLY A 32 2.71 5.71 -2.88
C GLY A 32 3.11 5.65 -4.35
N ILE A 33 2.17 5.29 -5.24
CA ILE A 33 2.42 5.26 -6.69
C ILE A 33 2.81 6.65 -7.21
N ASN A 34 2.11 7.71 -6.77
CA ASN A 34 2.43 9.09 -7.17
C ASN A 34 3.82 9.55 -6.71
N SER A 35 4.32 8.98 -5.61
CA SER A 35 5.66 9.23 -5.07
C SER A 35 6.74 8.31 -5.65
N GLY A 36 6.44 7.49 -6.66
CA GLY A 36 7.40 6.53 -7.23
C GLY A 36 7.74 5.37 -6.28
N VAL A 37 6.84 5.05 -5.36
CA VAL A 37 6.95 3.93 -4.42
C VAL A 37 6.10 2.76 -4.91
N GLN A 38 6.67 1.57 -4.91
CA GLN A 38 5.94 0.36 -5.20
C GLN A 38 5.13 -0.07 -3.97
N VAL A 39 3.84 -0.31 -4.16
CA VAL A 39 2.91 -0.68 -3.08
C VAL A 39 2.46 -2.13 -3.30
N MET A 40 2.52 -2.95 -2.25
CA MET A 40 2.09 -4.35 -2.26
C MET A 40 1.05 -4.58 -1.14
N GLY A 41 0.01 -5.36 -1.43
CA GLY A 41 -0.91 -5.88 -0.42
C GLY A 41 -0.40 -7.21 0.15
N ILE A 42 -0.67 -7.46 1.44
CA ILE A 42 -0.30 -8.68 2.18
C ILE A 42 -1.55 -9.25 2.85
#